data_AF-A0A183E9T9-F1
#
_entry.id   AF-A0A183E9T9-F1
#
_cell.length_a   1.000
_cell.length_b   1.000
_cell.length_c   1.000
_cell.angle_alpha   90.00
_cell.angle_beta   90.00
_cell.angle_gamma   90.00
#
_symmetry.space_group_name_H-M   'P 1'
#
loop_
_entity.id
_entity.type
_entity.pdbx_description
1 polymer ?
#
loop_
_entity_poly.entity_id
_entity_poly.type
_entity_poly.pdbx_seq_one_letter_code
_entity_poly.pdbx_strand_id
1 'polypeptide(L)'
;MLQGFQSELGTICSDMKRLQQQSIDISQQLQNRQQVRGELSQFVDDMVVPNSMIQAIVERDVGDREFLEQLHELQHKLQFLKAQEFRDAKAACDVHDVVENLKLKVRDEYMDVVSKMFFTYFKTYASRLFR
;
A
#
# COMPACT_ATOMS: atom_id res chain seq x y z
N MET A 1 -11.99 65.49 -13.84
CA MET A 1 -11.44 64.78 -12.66
C MET A 1 -12.27 63.53 -12.30
N LEU A 2 -13.59 63.61 -12.12
CA LEU A 2 -14.44 62.46 -11.77
C LEU A 2 -14.42 61.30 -12.79
N GLN A 3 -14.36 61.62 -14.08
CA GLN A 3 -14.36 60.60 -15.15
C GLN A 3 -13.05 59.77 -15.19
N GLY A 4 -11.92 60.39 -14.82
CA GLY A 4 -10.64 59.69 -14.65
C GLY A 4 -10.68 58.76 -13.43
N PHE A 5 -11.21 59.26 -12.31
CA PHE A 5 -11.38 58.47 -11.09
C PHE A 5 -12.32 57.27 -11.29
N GLN A 6 -13.42 57.45 -12.01
CA GLN A 6 -14.36 56.37 -12.36
C GLN A 6 -13.70 55.33 -13.27
N SER A 7 -12.84 55.76 -14.20
CA SER A 7 -12.07 54.87 -15.07
C SER A 7 -11.07 54.03 -14.26
N GLU A 8 -10.32 54.65 -13.35
CA GLU A 8 -9.35 53.97 -12.48
C GLU A 8 -10.03 52.95 -11.56
N LEU A 9 -11.17 53.30 -10.95
CA LEU A 9 -11.95 52.34 -10.16
C LEU A 9 -12.49 51.18 -11.01
N GLY A 10 -12.88 51.45 -12.26
CA GLY A 10 -13.28 50.41 -13.21
C GLY A 10 -12.14 49.42 -13.51
N THR A 11 -10.92 49.92 -13.70
CA THR A 11 -9.71 49.10 -13.91
C THR A 11 -9.33 48.31 -12.67
N ILE A 12 -9.38 48.91 -11.47
CA ILE A 12 -9.08 48.20 -10.22
C ILE A 12 -10.10 47.09 -9.97
N CYS A 13 -11.40 47.35 -10.20
CA CYS A 13 -12.45 46.35 -10.06
C CYS A 13 -12.29 45.19 -11.05
N SER A 14 -11.90 45.46 -12.30
CA SER A 14 -11.66 44.39 -13.28
C SER A 14 -10.41 43.57 -12.91
N ASP A 15 -9.36 44.22 -12.41
CA ASP A 15 -8.17 43.53 -11.91
C ASP A 15 -8.46 42.69 -10.67
N MET A 16 -9.25 43.19 -9.72
CA MET A 16 -9.71 42.40 -8.57
C MET A 16 -10.49 41.16 -9.01
N LYS A 17 -11.44 41.32 -9.95
CA LYS A 17 -12.19 40.17 -10.50
C LYS A 17 -11.27 39.18 -11.20
N ARG A 18 -10.27 39.67 -11.94
CA ARG A 18 -9.27 38.83 -12.63
C ARG A 18 -8.43 38.04 -11.63
N LEU A 19 -7.91 38.69 -10.58
CA LEU A 19 -7.16 38.02 -9.52
C LEU A 19 -8.02 37.01 -8.76
N GLN A 20 -9.29 37.33 -8.50
CA GLN A 20 -10.21 36.40 -7.85
C GLN A 20 -10.46 35.17 -8.73
N GLN A 21 -10.69 35.35 -10.03
CA GLN A 21 -10.84 34.23 -10.96
C GLN A 21 -9.58 33.38 -11.01
N GLN A 22 -8.40 34.02 -11.13
CA GLN A 22 -7.12 33.31 -11.10
C GLN A 22 -6.91 32.52 -9.81
N SER A 23 -7.32 33.05 -8.66
CA SER A 23 -7.24 32.35 -7.37
C SER A 23 -8.10 31.09 -7.35
N ILE A 24 -9.33 31.16 -7.90
CA ILE A 24 -10.22 30.00 -8.03
C ILE A 24 -9.61 28.95 -8.95
N ASP A 25 -9.11 29.36 -10.11
CA ASP A 25 -8.52 28.45 -11.10
C ASP A 25 -7.29 27.72 -10.52
N ILE A 26 -6.41 28.43 -9.81
CA ILE A 26 -5.24 27.84 -9.12
C ILE A 26 -5.69 26.87 -8.03
N SER A 27 -6.71 27.23 -7.25
CA SER A 27 -7.23 26.38 -6.18
C SER A 27 -7.78 25.06 -6.73
N GLN A 28 -8.50 25.11 -7.84
CA GLN A 28 -9.00 23.92 -8.52
C GLN A 28 -7.85 23.06 -9.08
N GLN A 29 -6.86 23.68 -9.71
CA GLN A 29 -5.68 22.95 -10.21
C GLN A 29 -4.91 22.26 -9.08
N LEU A 30 -4.77 22.91 -7.93
CA LEU A 30 -4.14 22.33 -6.75
C LEU A 30 -4.94 21.13 -6.23
N GLN A 31 -6.27 21.28 -6.10
CA GLN A 31 -7.15 20.20 -5.65
C GLN A 31 -7.06 18.98 -6.58
N ASN A 32 -7.11 19.20 -7.90
CA ASN A 32 -6.95 18.13 -8.89
C ASN A 32 -5.61 17.41 -8.74
N ARG A 33 -4.51 18.16 -8.56
CA ARG A 33 -3.17 17.57 -8.35
C ARG A 33 -3.09 16.78 -7.05
N GLN A 34 -3.71 17.26 -5.98
CA GLN A 34 -3.73 16.57 -4.69
C GLN A 34 -4.51 15.26 -4.76
N GLN A 35 -5.65 15.25 -5.46
CA GLN A 35 -6.46 14.05 -5.66
C GLN A 35 -5.67 12.99 -6.44
N VAL A 36 -5.11 13.36 -7.60
CA VAL A 36 -4.30 12.44 -8.41
C VAL A 36 -3.08 11.94 -7.63
N ARG A 37 -2.43 12.82 -6.87
CA ARG A 37 -1.30 12.42 -6.01
C ARG A 37 -1.74 11.41 -4.95
N GLY A 38 -2.92 11.57 -4.37
CA GLY A 38 -3.48 10.63 -3.40
C GLY A 38 -3.68 9.24 -3.99
N GLU A 39 -4.34 9.17 -5.15
CA GLU A 39 -4.59 7.91 -5.86
C GLU A 39 -3.28 7.22 -6.28
N LEU A 40 -2.31 7.98 -6.81
CA LEU A 40 -1.00 7.44 -7.19
C LEU A 40 -0.17 7.00 -5.99
N SER A 41 -0.23 7.72 -4.87
CA SER A 41 0.46 7.34 -3.64
C SER A 41 -0.07 6.02 -3.13
N GLN A 42 -1.40 5.88 -3.02
CA GLN A 42 -2.03 4.64 -2.57
C GLN A 42 -1.67 3.48 -3.49
N PHE A 43 -1.70 3.68 -4.81
CA PHE A 43 -1.29 2.65 -5.76
C PHE A 43 0.17 2.19 -5.53
N VAL A 44 1.10 3.14 -5.33
CA VAL A 44 2.50 2.81 -5.06
C VAL A 44 2.65 2.09 -3.71
N ASP A 45 1.93 2.53 -2.69
CA ASP A 45 1.91 1.90 -1.36
C ASP A 45 1.37 0.46 -1.42
N ASP A 46 0.36 0.20 -2.25
CA ASP A 46 -0.19 -1.14 -2.48
C ASP A 46 0.78 -2.02 -3.29
N MET A 47 1.52 -1.45 -4.25
CA MET A 47 2.42 -2.20 -5.12
C MET A 47 3.80 -2.45 -4.50
N VAL A 48 4.28 -1.60 -3.59
CA VAL A 48 5.62 -1.75 -2.99
C VAL A 48 5.66 -2.89 -1.98
N VAL A 49 6.73 -3.69 -2.01
CA VAL A 49 7.02 -4.68 -0.96
C VAL A 49 8.19 -4.15 -0.13
N PRO A 50 7.96 -3.64 1.09
CA PRO A 50 9.03 -3.08 1.90
C PRO A 50 9.95 -4.19 2.43
N ASN A 51 11.24 -3.88 2.61
CA ASN A 51 12.21 -4.85 3.13
C ASN A 51 11.86 -5.34 4.54
N SER A 52 11.22 -4.48 5.35
CA SER A 52 10.72 -4.86 6.67
C SER A 52 9.70 -6.00 6.61
N MET A 53 8.83 -6.04 5.59
CA MET A 53 7.89 -7.14 5.38
C MET A 53 8.64 -8.43 5.06
N ILE A 54 9.65 -8.37 4.19
CA ILE A 54 10.46 -9.53 3.81
C ILE A 54 11.17 -10.08 5.05
N GLN A 55 11.85 -9.23 5.81
CA GLN A 55 12.55 -9.62 7.02
C GLN A 55 11.61 -10.22 8.06
N ALA A 56 10.46 -9.59 8.30
CA ALA A 56 9.47 -10.11 9.24
C ALA A 56 8.99 -11.51 8.84
N ILE A 57 8.69 -11.73 7.55
CA ILE A 57 8.19 -13.03 7.07
C ILE A 57 9.28 -14.11 7.07
N VAL A 58 10.53 -13.75 6.79
CA VAL A 58 11.62 -14.70 6.66
C VAL A 58 12.26 -15.05 8.00
N GLU A 59 12.34 -14.09 8.91
CA GLU A 59 13.16 -14.21 10.13
C GLU A 59 12.35 -14.37 11.42
N ARG A 60 11.07 -13.98 11.44
CA ARG A 60 10.24 -14.06 12.65
C ARG A 60 9.49 -15.39 12.73
N ASP A 61 9.21 -15.80 13.96
CA ASP A 61 8.38 -16.96 14.23
C ASP A 61 6.92 -16.71 13.85
N VAL A 62 6.21 -17.76 13.42
CA VAL A 62 4.80 -17.72 13.02
C VAL A 62 3.86 -17.22 14.13
N GLY A 63 4.28 -17.34 15.39
CA GLY A 63 3.54 -16.85 16.56
C GLY A 63 3.79 -15.38 16.90
N ASP A 64 4.73 -14.71 16.25
CA ASP A 64 5.02 -13.30 16.48
C ASP A 64 3.90 -12.42 15.90
N ARG A 65 3.54 -11.37 16.64
CA ARG A 65 2.57 -10.38 16.19
C ARG A 65 3.03 -9.67 14.92
N GLU A 66 4.33 -9.33 14.85
CA GLU A 66 4.90 -8.66 13.67
C GLU A 66 4.75 -9.54 12.41
N PHE A 67 4.98 -10.86 12.54
CA PHE A 67 4.77 -11.81 11.46
C PHE A 67 3.31 -11.81 10.98
N LEU A 68 2.35 -11.88 11.91
CA LEU A 68 0.92 -11.91 11.58
C LEU A 68 0.44 -10.61 10.91
N GLU A 69 0.92 -9.45 11.38
CA GLU A 69 0.61 -8.16 10.77
C GLU A 69 1.16 -8.09 9.33
N GLN A 70 2.41 -8.50 9.12
CA GLN A 70 3.03 -8.52 7.79
C GLN A 70 2.40 -9.58 6.87
N LEU A 71 1.92 -10.69 7.42
CA LEU A 71 1.19 -11.71 6.67
C LEU A 71 -0.16 -11.18 6.16
N HIS A 72 -0.88 -10.43 6.99
CA HIS A 72 -2.13 -9.78 6.58
C HIS A 72 -1.89 -8.75 5.47
N GLU A 73 -0.84 -7.94 5.60
CA GLU A 73 -0.44 -6.98 4.57
C GLU A 73 -0.02 -7.68 3.27
N LEU A 74 0.75 -8.77 3.35
CA LEU A 74 1.11 -9.59 2.18
C LEU A 74 -0.14 -10.13 1.47
N GLN A 75 -1.15 -10.58 2.23
CA GLN A 75 -2.42 -11.04 1.67
C GLN A 75 -3.14 -9.93 0.91
N HIS A 76 -3.19 -8.71 1.46
CA HIS A 76 -3.77 -7.55 0.77
C HIS A 76 -3.05 -7.29 -0.56
N LYS A 77 -1.72 -7.27 -0.55
CA LYS A 77 -0.87 -7.06 -1.74
C LYS A 77 -1.06 -8.16 -2.80
N LEU A 78 -1.18 -9.43 -2.37
CA LEU A 78 -1.51 -10.55 -3.27
C LEU A 78 -2.86 -10.35 -3.97
N GLN A 79 -3.88 -9.91 -3.24
CA GLN A 79 -5.21 -9.68 -3.80
C GLN A 79 -5.20 -8.50 -4.77
N PHE A 80 -4.53 -7.41 -4.39
CA PHE A 80 -4.34 -6.25 -5.24
C PHE A 80 -3.68 -6.63 -6.57
N LEU A 81 -2.53 -7.31 -6.53
CA LEU A 81 -1.80 -7.73 -7.74
C LEU A 81 -2.61 -8.68 -8.63
N LYS A 82 -3.44 -9.54 -8.04
CA LYS A 82 -4.33 -10.43 -8.81
C LYS A 82 -5.45 -9.69 -9.53
N ALA A 83 -5.93 -8.58 -8.96
CA ALA A 83 -6.99 -7.77 -9.52
C ALA A 83 -6.50 -6.83 -10.64
N GLN A 84 -5.19 -6.56 -10.72
CA GLN A 84 -4.62 -5.71 -11.76
C GLN A 84 -4.56 -6.43 -13.12
N GLU A 85 -4.97 -5.75 -14.18
CA GLU A 85 -4.92 -6.27 -15.55
C GLU A 85 -3.57 -6.02 -16.26
N PHE A 86 -2.68 -5.20 -15.68
CA PHE A 86 -1.47 -4.69 -16.33
C PHE A 86 -0.24 -5.62 -16.19
N ARG A 87 -0.37 -6.88 -16.62
CA ARG A 87 0.68 -7.91 -16.44
C ARG A 87 1.95 -7.69 -17.27
N ASP A 88 1.94 -6.75 -18.20
CA ASP A 88 3.06 -6.51 -19.12
C ASP A 88 4.09 -5.50 -18.59
N ALA A 89 3.78 -4.82 -17.48
CA ALA A 89 4.72 -3.89 -16.86
C ALA A 89 5.80 -4.66 -16.09
N LYS A 90 7.07 -4.44 -16.44
CA LYS A 90 8.21 -5.12 -15.80
C LYS A 90 8.20 -4.99 -14.27
N ALA A 91 7.91 -3.80 -13.74
CA ALA A 91 7.82 -3.57 -12.30
C ALA A 91 6.70 -4.40 -11.64
N ALA A 92 5.58 -4.60 -12.33
CA ALA A 92 4.50 -5.45 -11.83
C ALA A 92 4.92 -6.92 -11.79
N CYS A 93 5.65 -7.40 -12.80
CA CYS A 93 6.23 -8.75 -12.80
C CYS A 93 7.24 -8.94 -11.65
N ASP A 94 8.18 -8.01 -11.50
CA ASP A 94 9.23 -8.08 -10.47
C ASP A 94 8.60 -8.15 -9.05
N VAL A 95 7.58 -7.32 -8.80
CA VAL A 95 6.82 -7.35 -7.54
C VAL A 95 6.04 -8.64 -7.38
N HIS A 96 5.36 -9.10 -8.44
CA HIS A 96 4.58 -10.33 -8.41
C HIS A 96 5.43 -11.54 -7.99
N ASP A 97 6.62 -11.67 -8.58
CA ASP A 97 7.55 -12.76 -8.27
C ASP A 97 7.99 -12.71 -6.80
N VAL A 98 8.30 -11.51 -6.26
CA VAL A 98 8.67 -11.35 -4.85
C VAL A 98 7.53 -11.76 -3.92
N VAL A 99 6.32 -11.28 -4.19
CA VAL A 99 5.12 -11.57 -3.38
C VAL A 99 4.77 -13.07 -3.41
N GLU A 100 4.87 -13.71 -4.57
CA GLU A 100 4.66 -15.15 -4.72
C GLU A 100 5.72 -15.97 -3.97
N ASN A 101 6.99 -15.57 -4.01
CA ASN A 101 8.05 -16.22 -3.23
C ASN A 101 7.83 -16.09 -1.72
N LEU A 102 7.40 -14.93 -1.24
CA LEU A 102 7.04 -14.73 0.17
C LEU A 102 5.86 -15.64 0.58
N LYS A 103 4.84 -15.76 -0.27
CA LYS A 103 3.72 -16.67 -0.04
C LYS A 103 4.16 -18.13 0.10
N LEU A 104 5.06 -18.59 -0.78
CA LEU A 104 5.62 -19.94 -0.69
C LEU A 104 6.39 -20.13 0.63
N LYS A 105 7.21 -19.15 1.00
CA LYS A 105 7.97 -19.19 2.26
C LYS A 105 7.05 -19.29 3.48
N VAL A 106 5.99 -18.48 3.53
CA VAL A 106 4.97 -18.54 4.61
C VAL A 106 4.34 -19.94 4.68
N ARG A 107 3.96 -20.50 3.54
CA ARG A 107 3.37 -21.85 3.48
C ARG A 107 4.32 -22.89 4.07
N ASP A 108 5.58 -22.84 3.69
CA ASP A 108 6.56 -23.83 4.12
C ASP A 108 6.80 -23.74 5.63
N GLU A 109 6.90 -22.52 6.16
CA GLU A 109 7.06 -22.30 7.60
C GLU A 109 5.83 -22.76 8.40
N TYR A 110 4.64 -22.48 7.89
CA TYR A 110 3.40 -22.98 8.50
C TYR A 110 3.36 -24.50 8.51
N MET A 111 3.72 -25.16 7.41
CA MET A 111 3.75 -26.63 7.32
C MET A 111 4.78 -27.25 8.27
N ASP A 112 5.94 -26.62 8.43
CA ASP A 112 6.97 -27.06 9.37
C ASP A 112 6.48 -26.96 10.83
N VAL A 113 5.89 -25.82 11.22
CA VAL A 113 5.34 -25.62 12.58
C VAL A 113 4.23 -26.63 12.87
N VAL A 114 3.29 -26.81 11.94
CA VAL A 114 2.19 -27.78 12.09
C VAL A 114 2.71 -29.21 12.19
N SER A 115 3.71 -29.58 11.38
CA SER A 115 4.32 -30.91 11.44
C SER A 115 5.02 -31.17 12.78
N LYS A 116 5.77 -30.18 13.29
CA LYS A 116 6.39 -30.24 14.62
C LYS A 116 5.36 -30.38 15.73
N MET A 117 4.24 -29.67 15.64
CA MET A 117 3.13 -29.81 16.59
C MET A 117 2.58 -31.24 16.57
N PHE A 118 2.19 -31.76 15.40
CA PHE A 118 1.65 -33.13 15.28
C PHE A 118 2.61 -34.18 15.79
N PHE A 119 3.90 -34.08 15.45
CA PHE A 119 4.92 -34.99 15.96
C PHE A 119 5.02 -34.94 17.49
N THR A 120 5.02 -33.74 18.07
CA THR A 120 5.08 -33.55 19.53
C THR A 120 3.86 -34.14 20.22
N TYR A 121 2.65 -33.91 19.69
CA TYR A 121 1.41 -34.50 20.19
C TYR A 121 1.46 -36.03 20.14
N PHE A 122 1.82 -36.61 18.99
CA PHE A 122 1.91 -38.06 18.82
C PHE A 122 2.94 -38.69 19.77
N LYS A 123 4.13 -38.10 19.85
CA LYS A 123 5.20 -38.55 20.75
C LYS A 123 4.77 -38.54 22.22
N THR A 124 4.03 -37.50 22.62
CA THR A 124 3.50 -37.36 23.99
C THR A 124 2.38 -38.36 24.28
N TYR A 125 1.54 -38.65 23.30
CA TYR A 125 0.49 -39.66 23.44
C TYR A 125 1.07 -41.07 23.56
N ALA A 126 1.98 -41.44 22.65
CA ALA A 126 2.63 -42.75 22.66
C ALA A 126 3.38 -43.00 23.98
N SER A 127 4.11 -42.01 24.50
CA SER A 127 4.84 -42.15 25.77
C SER A 127 3.93 -42.34 26.99
N ARG A 128 2.69 -41.87 26.94
CA ARG A 128 1.68 -42.09 28.00
C ARG A 128 0.97 -43.42 27.86
N LEU A 129 0.83 -43.94 26.64
CA LEU A 129 0.18 -45.24 26.39
C LEU A 129 1.07 -46.42 26.77
N PHE A 130 2.39 -46.30 26.58
CA PHE A 130 3.38 -47.34 26.89
C PHE A 130 3.96 -47.23 28.31
N ARG A 131 3.28 -46.52 29.21
CA ARG A 131 3.64 -46.36 30.63
C ARG A 131 2.60 -47.03 31.51
#